data_AF-A0A943G8Z9-F1
#
_entry.id   AF-A0A943G8Z9-F1
#
_cell.length_a   1.000
_cell.length_b   1.000
_cell.length_c   1.000
_cell.angle_alpha   90.00
_cell.angle_beta   90.00
_cell.angle_gamma   90.00
#
_symmetry.space_group_name_H-M   'P 1'
#
loop_
_entity.id
_entity.type
_entity.pdbx_description
1 polymer ?
#
loop_
_entity_poly.entity_id
_entity_poly.type
_entity_poly.pdbx_seq_one_letter_code
_entity_poly.pdbx_strand_id
1 'polypeptide(L)' 'MKKVICKVTYDTDASKEVKKVTVGAFCEQVGFEEVLYQTEEGKYFLYVNGGTSSKYPKEDLKRLSKEKAENWLKEHA' A
#
# COMPACT_ATOMS: atom_id res chain seq x y z
N MET A 1 -7.76 -5.27 4.67
CA MET A 1 -8.36 -5.22 3.32
C MET A 1 -7.88 -6.43 2.52
N LYS A 2 -8.79 -7.11 1.82
CA LYS A 2 -8.47 -8.27 0.99
C LYS A 2 -8.84 -7.99 -0.45
N LYS A 3 -7.89 -8.16 -1.38
CA LYS A 3 -8.14 -7.94 -2.80
C LYS A 3 -7.48 -9.03 -3.63
N VAL A 4 -8.27 -9.67 -4.47
CA VAL A 4 -7.77 -10.64 -5.44
C VAL A 4 -7.33 -9.87 -6.67
N ILE A 5 -6.02 -9.86 -6.95
CA ILE A 5 -5.45 -9.18 -8.11
C ILE A 5 -4.76 -10.24 -8.96
N CYS A 6 -5.26 -10.43 -10.18
CA CYS A 6 -4.68 -11.36 -11.15
C CYS A 6 -4.52 -12.79 -10.60
N LYS A 7 -5.62 -13.36 -10.06
CA LYS A 7 -5.68 -14.70 -9.42
C LYS A 7 -4.80 -14.89 -8.17
N VAL A 8 -4.14 -13.84 -7.69
CA VAL A 8 -3.40 -13.84 -6.41
C VAL A 8 -4.23 -13.09 -5.38
N THR A 9 -4.51 -13.75 -4.25
CA THR A 9 -5.16 -13.13 -3.11
C THR A 9 -4.12 -12.34 -2.33
N TYR A 10 -4.27 -11.02 -2.30
CA TYR A 10 -3.48 -10.16 -1.44
C TYR A 10 -4.32 -9.81 -0.22
N ASP A 11 -3.88 -10.28 0.93
CA ASP A 11 -4.53 -10.04 2.20
C ASP A 11 -3.57 -9.27 3.11
N THR A 12 -3.97 -8.08 3.56
CA THR A 12 -3.16 -7.27 4.47
C THR A 12 -2.95 -7.95 5.82
N ASP A 13 -3.87 -8.81 6.26
CA ASP A 13 -3.78 -9.52 7.55
C ASP A 13 -2.78 -10.68 7.49
N ALA A 14 -2.80 -11.43 6.37
CA ALA A 14 -1.84 -12.51 6.12
C ALA A 14 -0.47 -12.03 5.65
N SER A 15 -0.27 -10.72 5.49
CA SER A 15 0.96 -10.15 4.96
C SER A 15 1.69 -9.31 6.00
N LYS A 16 3.01 -9.30 5.90
CA LYS A 16 3.86 -8.56 6.82
C LYS A 16 3.96 -7.10 6.40
N GLU A 17 3.57 -6.20 7.30
CA GLU A 17 3.82 -4.77 7.15
C GLU A 17 5.33 -4.50 7.16
N VAL A 18 5.84 -3.94 6.06
CA VAL A 18 7.25 -3.58 5.91
C VAL A 18 7.46 -2.14 6.35
N LYS A 19 6.61 -1.23 5.84
CA LYS A 19 6.69 0.21 6.12
C LYS A 19 5.33 0.84 5.87
N LYS A 20 4.92 1.78 6.71
CA LYS A 20 3.78 2.66 6.48
C LYS A 20 4.24 4.10 6.35
N VAL A 21 3.65 4.80 5.41
CA VAL A 21 3.89 6.21 5.14
C VAL A 21 2.53 6.89 5.08
N THR A 22 2.33 7.85 5.97
CA THR A 22 1.12 8.67 6.00
C THR A 22 1.50 10.04 5.46
N VAL A 23 0.87 10.46 4.38
CA VAL A 23 1.10 11.74 3.72
C VAL A 23 -0.14 12.62 3.88
N GLY A 24 0.02 13.73 4.58
CA GLY A 24 -1.05 14.69 4.86
C GLY A 24 -1.45 14.73 6.33
N ALA A 25 -2.16 15.80 6.71
CA ALA A 25 -2.65 15.98 8.06
C ALA A 25 -4.00 15.30 8.29
N PHE A 26 -4.27 14.93 9.54
CA PHE A 26 -5.59 14.48 9.97
C PHE A 26 -6.62 15.57 9.62
N CYS A 27 -7.70 15.20 8.93
CA CYS A 27 -8.77 16.11 8.45
C CYS A 27 -8.49 16.89 7.14
N GLU A 28 -7.37 16.63 6.43
CA GLU A 28 -7.21 17.14 5.06
C GLU A 28 -7.88 16.22 4.03
N GLN A 29 -8.67 16.82 3.14
CA GLN A 29 -9.36 16.10 2.06
C GLN A 29 -8.39 15.43 1.07
N VAL A 30 -7.10 15.80 1.11
CA VAL A 30 -6.02 15.32 0.22
C VAL A 30 -5.05 14.35 0.89
N GLY A 31 -5.23 14.04 2.18
CA GLY A 31 -4.39 13.09 2.91
C GLY A 31 -4.56 11.66 2.41
N PHE A 32 -3.45 10.93 2.31
CA PHE A 32 -3.43 9.51 1.95
C PHE A 32 -2.32 8.76 2.70
N GLU A 33 -2.56 7.49 2.91
CA GLU A 33 -1.70 6.54 3.59
C GLU A 33 -1.31 5.45 2.62
N GLU A 34 -0.03 5.15 2.56
CA GLU A 34 0.55 4.10 1.74
C GLU A 34 1.32 3.15 2.66
N VAL A 35 0.90 1.89 2.68
CA VAL A 35 1.50 0.84 3.50
C VAL A 35 2.03 -0.24 2.58
N LEU A 36 3.34 -0.46 2.64
CA LEU A 36 4.00 -1.52 1.92
C LEU A 36 3.95 -2.82 2.72
N TYR A 37 3.38 -3.84 2.10
CA TYR A 37 3.28 -5.18 2.65
C TYR A 37 4.10 -6.18 1.83
N GLN A 38 4.52 -7.25 2.51
CA GLN A 38 5.17 -8.40 1.93
C GLN A 38 4.37 -9.67 2.25
N THR A 39 3.94 -10.40 1.22
CA THR A 39 3.32 -11.73 1.39
C THR A 39 4.36 -12.77 1.78
N GLU A 40 3.95 -13.89 2.38
CA GLU A 40 4.83 -15.04 2.65
C GLU A 40 5.51 -15.61 1.39
N GLU A 41 4.87 -15.52 0.22
CA GLU A 41 5.48 -15.89 -1.07
C GLU A 41 6.62 -14.94 -1.53
N GLY A 42 6.95 -13.90 -0.75
CA GLY A 42 7.96 -12.91 -1.10
C GLY A 42 7.51 -11.87 -2.15
N LYS A 43 6.22 -11.83 -2.49
CA LYS A 43 5.62 -10.77 -3.32
C LYS A 43 5.37 -9.53 -2.46
N TYR A 44 5.46 -8.36 -3.08
CA TYR A 44 5.20 -7.10 -2.43
C TYR A 44 3.91 -6.48 -2.96
N PHE A 45 3.24 -5.71 -2.12
CA PHE A 45 2.11 -4.90 -2.55
C PHE A 45 1.98 -3.66 -1.69
N LEU A 46 1.48 -2.60 -2.31
CA LEU A 46 1.21 -1.33 -1.66
C LEU A 46 -0.29 -1.25 -1.40
N TYR A 47 -0.65 -1.18 -0.14
CA TYR A 47 -1.97 -0.77 0.30
C TYR A 47 -2.00 0.76 0.31
N VAL A 48 -2.95 1.36 -0.41
CA VAL A 48 -3.13 2.80 -0.42
C VAL A 48 -4.54 3.11 0.07
N ASN A 49 -4.67 4.04 0.99
CA ASN A 49 -5.95 4.49 1.54
C ASN A 49 -5.93 6.02 1.62
N GLY A 50 -6.95 6.73 1.14
CA GLY A 50 -6.95 8.18 1.24
C GLY A 50 -8.34 8.77 1.21
N GLY A 51 -8.41 10.05 1.57
CA GLY A 51 -9.63 10.84 1.59
C GLY A 51 -10.21 11.06 0.19
N THR A 52 -11.52 11.37 0.12
CA THR A 52 -12.29 11.47 -1.14
C THR A 52 -11.73 12.47 -2.17
N SER A 53 -10.91 13.44 -1.76
CA SER A 53 -10.25 14.41 -2.65
C SER A 53 -8.74 14.13 -2.85
N SER A 54 -8.24 13.02 -2.31
CA SER A 54 -6.85 12.58 -2.40
C SER A 54 -6.58 11.80 -3.69
N LYS A 55 -5.30 11.64 -4.03
CA LYS A 55 -4.81 10.81 -5.15
C LYS A 55 -5.35 9.37 -5.11
N TYR A 56 -5.71 8.90 -3.92
CA TYR A 56 -6.34 7.61 -3.66
C TYR A 56 -7.65 7.82 -2.87
N PRO A 57 -8.79 8.06 -3.55
CA PRO A 57 -10.05 8.37 -2.87
C PRO A 57 -10.71 7.18 -2.16
N LYS A 58 -10.14 5.98 -2.31
CA LYS A 58 -10.60 4.72 -1.72
C LYS A 58 -9.41 3.84 -1.40
N GLU A 59 -9.60 2.92 -0.47
CA GLU A 59 -8.67 1.82 -0.25
C GLU A 59 -8.46 0.99 -1.51
N ASP A 60 -7.20 0.90 -1.95
CA ASP A 60 -6.79 0.10 -3.09
C ASP A 60 -5.50 -0.66 -2.77
N LEU A 61 -5.29 -1.75 -3.50
CA LEU A 61 -4.13 -2.61 -3.36
C LEU A 61 -3.42 -2.67 -4.71
N LYS A 62 -2.15 -2.28 -4.73
CA LYS A 62 -1.30 -2.34 -5.92
C LYS A 62 -0.19 -3.35 -5.71
N ARG A 63 -0.21 -4.43 -6.50
CA ARG A 63 0.93 -5.36 -6.54
C ARG A 63 2.20 -4.63 -6.98
N LEU A 64 3.30 -4.90 -6.30
CA LEU A 64 4.62 -4.38 -6.62
C LEU A 64 5.60 -5.55 -6.78
N SER A 65 6.49 -5.42 -7.76
CA SER A 65 7.66 -6.30 -7.80
C SER A 65 8.63 -5.91 -6.69
N LYS A 66 9.46 -6.85 -6.25
CA LYS A 66 10.49 -6.64 -5.23
C LYS A 66 11.34 -5.39 -5.49
N GLU A 67 11.79 -5.21 -6.73
CA GLU A 67 12.59 -4.06 -7.14
C GLU A 67 11.85 -2.71 -6.97
N LYS A 68 10.56 -2.66 -7.31
CA LYS A 68 9.73 -1.46 -7.10
C LYS A 68 9.45 -1.20 -5.62
N ALA A 69 9.28 -2.26 -4.83
CA ALA A 69 9.07 -2.13 -3.39
C ALA A 69 10.32 -1.58 -2.70
N GLU A 70 11.51 -2.05 -3.09
CA GLU A 70 12.79 -1.51 -2.63
C GLU A 70 13.01 -0.07 -3.08
N ASN A 71 12.66 0.28 -4.32
CA ASN A 71 12.74 1.67 -4.78
C ASN A 71 11.78 2.58 -4.01
N TRP A 72 10.55 2.13 -3.78
CA TRP A 72 9.56 2.87 -2.99
C TRP A 72 10.04 3.06 -1.55
N LEU A 73 10.61 2.03 -0.93
CA LEU A 73 11.23 2.12 0.40
C LEU A 73 12.37 3.15 0.44
N LYS A 74 13.16 3.28 -0.64
CA LYS A 74 14.24 4.27 -0.73
C LYS A 74 13.72 5.68 -0.97
N GLU A 75 12.71 5.86 -1.82
CA GLU A 75 12.08 7.15 -2.08
C GLU A 75 11.35 7.70 -0.84
N HIS A 76 10.83 6.82 0.01
CA HIS A 76 10.14 7.16 1.25
C HIS A 76 10.94 6.77 2.52
N ALA A 77 12.27 6.67 2.43
CA ALA A 77 13.17 6.31 3.53
C ALA A 77 13.28 7.39 4.60
#